data_AF-A0A925MYL5-F1
#
_entry.id   AF-A0A925MYL5-F1
#
_cell.length_a   1.000
_cell.length_b   1.000
_cell.length_c   1.000
_cell.angle_alpha   90.00
_cell.angle_beta   90.00
_cell.angle_gamma   90.00
#
_symmetry.space_group_name_H-M   'P 1'
#
loop_
_entity.id
_entity.type
_entity.pdbx_description
1 polymer ?
#
loop_
_entity_poly.entity_id
_entity_poly.type
_entity_poly.pdbx_seq_one_letter_code
_entity_poly.pdbx_strand_id
1 'polypeptide(L)'
;MRSTARTRPTKLVAEPLPAPIAGWFAARGWAPRRHQLDMLDAAQDGVHTLLVAATGAGKTLAGFLPTLADLIHNPAEGLHTLYVSPLKALAV
;
A
#
# COMPACT_ATOMS: atom_id res chain seq x y z
N MET A 1 -12.60 3.84 31.15
CA MET A 1 -12.94 4.10 29.75
C MET A 1 -12.33 5.44 29.33
N ARG A 2 -11.18 5.45 28.67
CA ARG A 2 -10.69 6.64 27.97
C ARG A 2 -10.67 6.30 26.49
N SER A 3 -11.71 6.74 25.78
CA SER A 3 -11.77 6.71 24.33
C SER A 3 -10.78 7.76 23.83
N THR A 4 -9.60 7.33 23.40
CA THR A 4 -8.69 8.17 22.63
C THR A 4 -9.24 8.26 21.22
N ALA A 5 -10.01 9.33 20.97
CA ALA A 5 -10.36 9.73 19.63
C ALA A 5 -9.06 9.91 18.83
N ARG A 6 -8.81 8.99 17.88
CA ARG A 6 -7.79 9.18 16.85
C ARG A 6 -8.29 10.31 15.97
N THR A 7 -7.83 11.53 16.23
CA THR A 7 -8.05 12.69 15.37
C THR A 7 -7.46 12.33 14.00
N ARG A 8 -8.33 12.12 12.99
CA ARG A 8 -7.87 11.91 11.61
C ARG A 8 -7.29 13.24 11.12
N PRO A 9 -6.00 13.30 10.72
CA PRO A 9 -5.54 14.47 9.99
C PRO A 9 -6.26 14.50 8.64
N THR A 10 -6.98 15.59 8.35
CA THR A 10 -7.44 15.89 6.99
C THR A 10 -6.18 16.17 6.15
N LYS A 11 -5.71 15.19 5.38
CA LYS A 11 -4.59 15.41 4.45
C LYS A 11 -5.16 15.71 3.07
N LEU A 12 -5.13 16.99 2.72
CA LEU A 12 -5.16 17.46 1.34
C LEU A 12 -3.92 16.91 0.63
N VAL A 13 -4.13 16.52 -0.63
CA VAL A 13 -3.19 15.94 -1.63
C VAL A 13 -2.61 14.56 -1.27
N ALA A 14 -2.91 13.57 -2.13
CA ALA A 14 -2.24 12.27 -2.15
C ALA A 14 -0.74 12.52 -2.12
N GLU A 15 -0.07 12.06 -1.06
CA GLU A 15 1.38 12.21 -1.02
C GLU A 15 1.97 11.46 -2.21
N PRO A 16 2.90 12.08 -2.96
CA PRO A 16 3.56 11.40 -4.04
C PRO A 16 4.20 10.11 -3.50
N LEU A 17 4.22 9.06 -4.34
CA LEU A 17 4.89 7.80 -4.06
C LEU A 17 6.22 8.03 -3.34
N PRO A 18 6.51 7.31 -2.23
CA PRO A 18 7.77 7.45 -1.52
C PRO A 18 8.95 7.34 -2.49
N ALA A 19 9.96 8.20 -2.31
CA ALA A 19 11.08 8.32 -3.26
C ALA A 19 11.75 6.97 -3.62
N PRO A 20 11.97 6.02 -2.69
CA PRO A 20 12.51 4.71 -3.04
C PRO A 20 11.62 3.92 -4.02
N ILE A 21 10.30 3.99 -3.85
CA ILE A 21 9.34 3.31 -4.71
C ILE A 21 9.24 4.01 -6.07
N ALA A 22 9.17 5.34 -6.09
CA ALA A 22 9.18 6.13 -7.31
C ALA A 22 10.45 5.87 -8.15
N GLY A 23 11.61 5.83 -7.50
CA GLY A 23 12.89 5.49 -8.13
C GLY A 23 12.92 4.07 -8.69
N TRP A 24 12.33 3.10 -7.99
CA TRP A 24 12.22 1.71 -8.47
C TRP A 24 11.36 1.58 -9.74
N PHE A 25 10.24 2.31 -9.81
CA PHE A 25 9.41 2.40 -11.02
C PHE A 25 10.20 3.03 -12.16
N ALA A 26 10.82 4.19 -11.92
CA ALA A 26 11.58 4.92 -12.93
C ALA A 26 12.77 4.11 -13.49
N ALA A 27 13.50 3.40 -12.64
CA ALA A 27 14.62 2.53 -13.04
C ALA A 27 14.21 1.39 -13.99
N ARG A 28 12.91 1.05 -14.03
CA ARG A 28 12.33 0.05 -14.92
C ARG A 28 11.65 0.65 -16.14
N GLY A 29 11.62 1.99 -16.26
CA GLY A 29 10.82 2.70 -17.25
C GLY A 29 9.31 2.50 -17.06
N TRP A 30 8.88 2.22 -15.82
CA TRP A 30 7.49 1.94 -15.48
C TRP A 30 6.83 3.15 -14.82
N ALA A 31 5.51 3.20 -14.94
CA ALA A 31 4.65 4.07 -14.15
C ALA A 31 3.67 3.22 -13.34
N PRO A 32 3.29 3.64 -12.12
CA PRO A 32 2.25 2.98 -11.36
C PRO A 32 0.93 2.99 -12.13
N ARG A 33 0.18 1.89 -12.04
CA ARG A 33 -1.17 1.81 -12.60
C ARG A 33 -2.14 2.56 -11.70
N ARG A 34 -3.21 3.11 -12.26
CA ARG A 34 -4.25 3.83 -11.50
C ARG A 34 -4.76 3.04 -10.29
N HIS A 35 -5.12 1.77 -10.48
CA HIS A 35 -5.62 0.95 -9.37
C HIS A 35 -4.58 0.65 -8.27
N GLN A 36 -3.28 0.82 -8.54
CA GLN A 36 -2.24 0.72 -7.51
C GLN A 36 -2.23 1.99 -6.65
N LEU A 37 -2.39 3.15 -7.28
CA LEU A 37 -2.54 4.43 -6.58
C LEU A 37 -3.86 4.49 -5.80
N ASP A 38 -4.97 4.03 -6.39
CA ASP A 38 -6.26 3.97 -5.71
C ASP A 38 -6.20 3.13 -4.40
N MET A 39 -5.41 2.05 -4.38
CA MET A 39 -5.18 1.26 -3.14
C MET A 39 -4.32 1.98 -2.12
N LEU A 40 -3.31 2.74 -2.57
CA LEU A 40 -2.45 3.54 -1.70
C LEU A 40 -3.28 4.64 -1.02
N ASP A 41 -4.08 5.37 -1.80
CA ASP A 41 -4.94 6.44 -1.29
C ASP A 41 -5.95 5.90 -0.27
N ALA A 42 -6.65 4.81 -0.60
CA ALA A 42 -7.62 4.21 0.30
C ALA A 42 -6.99 3.72 1.62
N ALA A 43 -5.78 3.17 1.56
CA ALA A 43 -5.06 2.75 2.76
C ALA A 43 -4.59 3.93 3.62
N GLN A 44 -4.14 5.03 3.01
CA GLN A 44 -3.78 6.28 3.71
C GLN A 44 -5.00 6.88 4.45
N ASP A 45 -6.20 6.72 3.89
CA ASP A 45 -7.46 7.10 4.53
C ASP A 45 -7.94 6.13 5.62
N GLY A 46 -7.21 5.02 5.84
CA GLY A 46 -7.57 3.97 6.78
C GLY A 46 -8.79 3.15 6.34
N VAL A 47 -9.06 3.07 5.04
CA VAL A 47 -10.22 2.38 4.46
C VAL A 47 -9.87 0.95 4.05
N HIS A 48 -10.64 -0.02 4.55
CA HIS A 48 -10.54 -1.41 4.09
C HIS A 48 -11.02 -1.53 2.65
N THR A 49 -10.21 -2.15 1.78
CA THR A 49 -10.47 -2.15 0.34
C THR A 49 -10.35 -3.54 -0.27
N LEU A 50 -11.23 -3.83 -1.24
CA LEU A 50 -11.21 -5.04 -2.06
C LEU A 50 -10.88 -4.66 -3.51
N LEU A 51 -9.73 -5.11 -4.00
CA LEU A 51 -9.36 -4.91 -5.40
C LEU A 51 -9.78 -6.11 -6.26
N VAL A 52 -10.60 -5.84 -7.28
CA VAL A 52 -10.93 -6.81 -8.33
C VAL A 52 -10.20 -6.39 -9.62
N ALA A 53 -9.25 -7.21 -10.06
CA ALA A 53 -8.47 -6.97 -11.27
C ALA A 53 -8.11 -8.29 -11.96
N ALA A 54 -7.97 -8.25 -13.28
CA ALA A 54 -7.56 -9.41 -14.08
C ALA A 54 -6.15 -9.91 -13.71
N THR A 55 -5.87 -11.18 -14.03
CA THR A 55 -4.51 -11.75 -13.90
C THR A 55 -3.52 -10.94 -14.75
N GLY A 56 -2.30 -10.72 -14.24
CA GLY A 56 -1.28 -9.93 -14.92
C GLY A 56 -1.49 -8.40 -14.86
N ALA A 57 -2.61 -7.91 -14.32
CA ALA A 57 -2.87 -6.47 -14.21
C ALA A 57 -2.01 -5.74 -13.16
N GLY A 58 -1.23 -6.46 -12.36
CA GLY A 58 -0.41 -5.89 -11.29
C GLY A 58 -1.10 -5.81 -9.93
N LYS A 59 -2.15 -6.62 -9.69
CA LYS A 59 -2.92 -6.66 -8.43
C LYS A 59 -2.07 -6.97 -7.19
N THR A 60 -1.01 -7.78 -7.35
CA THR A 60 -0.10 -8.10 -6.25
C THR A 60 0.62 -6.85 -5.77
N LEU A 61 1.22 -6.10 -6.70
CA LEU A 61 1.87 -4.83 -6.36
C LEU A 61 0.86 -3.83 -5.79
N ALA A 62 -0.37 -3.78 -6.32
CA ALA A 62 -1.43 -2.92 -5.78
C ALA A 62 -1.75 -3.24 -4.30
N GLY A 63 -1.76 -4.53 -3.92
CA GLY A 63 -2.00 -4.94 -2.53
C GLY A 63 -0.82 -4.69 -1.59
N PHE A 64 0.42 -4.75 -2.10
CA PHE A 64 1.63 -4.52 -1.28
C PHE A 64 2.10 -3.07 -1.26
N LEU A 65 1.72 -2.25 -2.24
CA LEU A 65 2.19 -0.88 -2.33
C LEU A 65 1.89 -0.05 -1.06
N PRO A 66 0.69 -0.13 -0.44
CA PRO A 66 0.40 0.63 0.77
C PRO A 66 1.30 0.27 1.95
N THR A 67 1.52 -1.03 2.18
CA THR A 67 2.38 -1.46 3.30
C THR A 67 3.85 -1.09 3.09
N LEU A 68 4.34 -1.12 1.85
CA LEU A 68 5.72 -0.70 1.57
C LEU A 68 5.87 0.80 1.77
N ALA A 69 4.88 1.58 1.34
CA ALA A 69 4.86 3.02 1.56
C ALA A 69 4.78 3.37 3.05
N ASP A 70 3.96 2.66 3.82
CA ASP A 70 3.87 2.86 5.27
C ASP A 70 5.18 2.52 5.98
N LEU A 71 5.82 1.38 5.67
CA LEU A 71 7.11 1.00 6.25
C LEU A 71 8.24 2.00 5.97
N ILE A 72 8.23 2.67 4.82
CA ILE A 72 9.25 3.68 4.49
C ILE A 72 9.10 4.91 5.39
N HIS A 73 7.87 5.33 5.67
CA HIS A 73 7.60 6.51 6.51
C HIS A 73 7.63 6.19 8.01
N ASN A 74 7.15 4.99 8.36
CA ASN A 74 6.97 4.50 9.72
C ASN A 74 7.66 3.14 9.88
N PRO A 75 9.00 3.11 10.00
CA PRO A 75 9.72 1.87 10.27
C PRO A 75 9.18 1.22 11.55
N ALA A 76 8.87 -0.08 11.47
CA ALA A 76 8.36 -0.83 12.62
C ALA A 76 9.41 -1.84 13.13
N GLU A 77 9.59 -1.87 14.44
CA GLU A 77 10.29 -2.96 15.13
C GLU A 77 9.29 -4.11 15.34
N GLY A 78 9.48 -5.23 14.62
CA GLY A 78 8.62 -6.41 14.71
C GLY A 78 7.67 -6.62 13.51
N LEU A 79 6.54 -7.28 13.73
CA LEU A 79 5.57 -7.61 12.66
C LEU A 79 4.77 -6.36 12.25
N HIS A 80 4.95 -5.92 11.00
CA HIS A 80 4.19 -4.81 10.42
C HIS A 80 3.00 -5.27 9.57
N THR A 81 3.21 -6.28 8.71
CA THR A 81 2.20 -6.71 7.72
C THR A 81 2.11 -8.22 7.66
N LEU A 82 0.88 -8.72 7.61
CA LEU A 82 0.57 -10.13 7.38
C LEU A 82 -0.09 -10.30 6.01
N TYR A 83 0.57 -11.04 5.12
CA TYR A 83 -0.01 -11.49 3.85
C TYR A 83 -0.53 -12.91 4.00
N VAL A 84 -1.80 -13.12 3.64
CA VAL A 84 -2.46 -14.44 3.71
C VAL A 84 -2.81 -14.88 2.30
N SER A 85 -2.32 -16.06 1.92
CA SER A 85 -2.61 -16.68 0.62
C SER A 85 -3.37 -17.99 0.84
N PRO A 86 -4.38 -18.32 0.00
CA PRO A 86 -5.05 -19.61 0.04
C PRO A 86 -4.17 -20.76 -0.47
N LEU A 87 -3.05 -20.46 -1.15
CA LEU A 87 -2.12 -21.44 -1.69
C LEU A 87 -0.72 -21.26 -1.09
N LYS A 88 -0.15 -22.36 -0.58
CA LYS A 88 1.21 -22.41 -0.05
C LYS A 88 2.25 -21.96 -1.09
N ALA A 89 2.07 -22.35 -2.35
CA ALA A 89 3.01 -22.05 -3.45
C ALA A 89 3.15 -20.55 -3.77
N LEU A 90 2.28 -19.68 -3.24
CA LEU A 90 2.32 -18.24 -3.48
C LEU A 90 2.92 -17.45 -2.29
N ALA A 91 3.34 -18.15 -1.23
CA ALA A 91 3.86 -17.56 -0.01
C ALA A 91 5.24 -18.15 0.38
N VAL A 92 5.98 -18.66 -0.61
CA VAL A 92 7.31 -19.29 -0.46
C VAL A 92 8.40 -18.44 -1.06
#